data_AF-A0A1H0Q5L0-F1
#
_entry.id   AF-A0A1H0Q5L0-F1
#
_cell.length_a   1.000
_cell.length_b   1.000
_cell.length_c   1.000
_cell.angle_alpha   90.00
_cell.angle_beta   90.00
_cell.angle_gamma   90.00
#
_symmetry.space_group_name_H-M   'P 1'
#
loop_
_entity.id
_entity.type
_entity.pdbx_description
1 polymer ?
#
loop_
_entity_poly.entity_id
_entity_poly.type
_entity_poly.pdbx_seq_one_letter_code
_entity_poly.pdbx_strand_id
1 'polypeptide(L)'
;AGRLPGLRVRSAALGLGAGLGFGVVTLAVRLIPHLSPGAIVTDPATYALLLAGGAGFLLLTSALQHGSVTIATAAMVLGETFGPAIVGVVALGDRTRPGLAPLGVAGYGLAVLGALALVRFGEGGAPPDPAPIDHVHPVTVDIR
;
A
#
# COMPACT_ATOMS: atom_id res chain seq x y z
N ALA A 1 15.27 17.80 -9.69
CA ALA A 1 15.71 16.45 -10.09
C ALA A 1 14.62 15.75 -10.91
N GLY A 2 15.00 15.12 -12.03
CA GLY A 2 14.11 14.67 -13.11
C GLY A 2 13.10 13.60 -12.70
N ARG A 3 11.84 13.82 -13.08
CA ARG A 3 10.72 12.88 -12.91
C ARG A 3 10.93 11.70 -13.88
N LEU A 4 11.51 10.60 -13.42
CA LEU A 4 11.53 9.35 -14.18
C LEU A 4 10.16 8.66 -14.00
N PRO A 5 9.25 8.70 -14.99
CA PRO A 5 7.92 8.07 -14.88
C PRO A 5 8.02 6.58 -14.49
N GLY A 6 9.10 5.90 -14.86
CA GLY A 6 9.36 4.51 -14.49
C GLY A 6 9.45 4.26 -12.97
N LEU A 7 9.96 5.20 -12.17
CA LEU A 7 10.03 5.03 -10.71
C LEU A 7 8.63 5.07 -10.08
N ARG A 8 7.75 5.95 -10.56
CA ARG A 8 6.36 6.06 -10.07
C ARG A 8 5.54 4.83 -10.43
N VAL A 9 5.67 4.36 -11.68
CA VAL A 9 4.99 3.13 -12.14
C VAL A 9 5.50 1.93 -11.34
N ARG A 10 6.81 1.84 -11.09
CA ARG A 10 7.38 0.77 -10.25
C ARG A 10 6.87 0.82 -8.82
N SER A 11 6.82 2.01 -8.19
CA SER A 11 6.25 2.17 -6.84
C SER A 11 4.79 1.76 -6.78
N ALA A 12 3.99 2.16 -7.77
CA ALA A 12 2.58 1.77 -7.86
C ALA A 12 2.44 0.25 -8.04
N ALA A 13 3.22 -0.38 -8.92
CA ALA A 13 3.17 -1.81 -9.16
C ALA A 13 3.58 -2.63 -7.93
N LEU A 14 4.67 -2.26 -7.26
CA LEU A 14 5.13 -2.91 -6.03
C LEU A 14 4.15 -2.69 -4.88
N GLY A 15 3.60 -1.47 -4.75
CA GLY A 15 2.55 -1.15 -3.78
C GLY A 15 1.28 -1.97 -4.01
N LEU A 16 0.77 -2.02 -5.24
CA LEU A 16 -0.39 -2.86 -5.60
C LEU A 16 -0.12 -4.35 -5.31
N GLY A 17 1.06 -4.85 -5.67
CA GLY A 17 1.46 -6.23 -5.37
C GLY A 17 1.46 -6.50 -3.86
N ALA A 18 1.96 -5.55 -3.06
CA ALA A 18 1.90 -5.63 -1.61
C ALA A 18 0.47 -5.67 -1.09
N GLY A 19 -0.39 -4.77 -1.60
CA GLY A 19 -1.80 -4.71 -1.25
C GLY A 19 -2.55 -6.00 -1.55
N LEU A 20 -2.31 -6.61 -2.73
CA LEU A 20 -2.89 -7.90 -3.06
C LEU A 20 -2.42 -9.01 -2.10
N GLY A 21 -1.14 -9.01 -1.72
CA GLY A 21 -0.60 -9.93 -0.72
C GLY A 21 -1.29 -9.77 0.65
N PHE A 22 -1.45 -8.54 1.13
CA PHE A 22 -2.18 -8.28 2.38
C PHE A 22 -3.68 -8.58 2.26
N GLY A 23 -4.27 -8.39 1.08
CA GLY A 23 -5.63 -8.83 0.81
C GLY A 23 -5.80 -10.34 0.97
N VAL A 24 -4.84 -11.14 0.49
CA VAL A 24 -4.82 -12.59 0.73
C VAL A 24 -4.71 -12.89 2.22
N VAL A 25 -3.94 -12.14 3.00
CA VAL A 25 -3.92 -12.27 4.48
C VAL A 25 -5.32 -12.05 5.06
N THR A 26 -6.03 -10.99 4.65
CA THR A 26 -7.40 -10.72 5.09
C THR A 26 -8.33 -11.89 4.80
N LEU A 27 -8.21 -12.51 3.63
CA LEU A 27 -9.01 -13.68 3.25
C LEU A 27 -8.61 -14.93 4.02
N ALA A 28 -7.30 -15.18 4.18
CA ALA A 28 -6.77 -16.35 4.85
C ALA A 28 -7.22 -16.41 6.32
N VAL A 29 -7.19 -15.28 7.05
CA VAL A 29 -7.70 -15.22 8.43
C VAL A 29 -9.18 -15.64 8.51
N ARG A 30 -10.00 -15.27 7.52
CA ARG A 30 -11.43 -15.63 7.50
C ARG A 30 -11.68 -17.12 7.28
N LEU A 31 -10.71 -17.81 6.67
CA LEU A 31 -10.81 -19.23 6.35
C LEU A 31 -10.29 -20.14 7.48
N ILE A 32 -9.51 -19.61 8.43
CA ILE A 32 -8.99 -20.39 9.56
C ILE A 32 -10.14 -20.65 10.56
N PRO A 33 -10.59 -21.91 10.72
CA PRO A 33 -11.77 -22.21 11.50
C PRO A 33 -11.47 -22.29 13.01
N HIS A 34 -10.26 -22.74 13.39
CA HIS A 34 -9.91 -23.08 14.76
C HIS A 34 -8.51 -22.57 15.11
N LEU A 35 -8.36 -21.96 16.30
CA LEU A 35 -7.10 -21.36 16.76
C LEU A 35 -6.28 -22.28 17.69
N SER A 36 -6.54 -23.59 17.67
CA SER A 36 -5.71 -24.52 18.46
C SER A 36 -4.34 -24.69 17.79
N PRO A 37 -3.23 -24.80 18.55
CA PRO A 37 -1.88 -24.82 17.97
C PRO A 37 -1.68 -25.90 16.90
N GLY A 38 -2.23 -27.10 17.11
CA GLY A 38 -2.15 -28.20 16.14
C GLY A 38 -2.99 -27.99 14.87
N ALA A 39 -4.16 -27.36 14.99
CA ALA A 39 -4.99 -27.04 13.82
C ALA A 39 -4.36 -25.93 12.97
N ILE A 40 -3.81 -24.89 13.61
CA ILE A 40 -3.15 -23.78 12.91
C ILE A 40 -2.00 -24.27 12.03
N VAL A 41 -1.14 -25.14 12.54
CA VAL A 41 0.02 -25.63 11.78
C VAL A 41 -0.34 -26.63 10.69
N THR A 42 -1.53 -27.23 10.73
CA THR A 42 -1.99 -28.17 9.70
C THR A 42 -2.89 -27.50 8.66
N ASP A 43 -3.36 -26.29 8.94
CA ASP A 43 -4.25 -25.53 8.06
C ASP A 43 -3.46 -24.85 6.92
N PRO A 44 -3.75 -25.16 5.64
CA PRO A 44 -3.17 -24.47 4.49
C PRO A 44 -3.35 -22.94 4.51
N ALA A 45 -4.44 -22.42 5.08
CA ALA A 45 -4.72 -21.00 5.17
C ALA A 45 -3.67 -20.27 6.03
N THR A 46 -3.13 -20.92 7.06
CA THR A 46 -2.04 -20.37 7.87
C THR A 46 -0.78 -20.12 7.02
N TYR A 47 -0.44 -21.07 6.15
CA TYR A 47 0.71 -20.91 5.26
C TYR A 47 0.47 -19.85 4.19
N ALA A 48 -0.74 -19.79 3.63
CA ALA A 48 -1.13 -18.72 2.71
C ALA A 48 -1.01 -17.34 3.37
N LEU A 49 -1.45 -17.22 4.62
CA LEU A 49 -1.33 -16.01 5.43
C LEU A 49 0.13 -15.60 5.63
N LEU A 50 1.00 -16.52 6.05
CA LEU A 50 2.41 -16.23 6.30
C LEU A 50 3.14 -15.86 5.01
N LEU A 51 2.93 -16.61 3.93
CA LEU A 51 3.58 -16.37 2.65
C LEU A 51 3.10 -15.07 2.01
N ALA A 52 1.79 -14.82 2.00
CA ALA A 52 1.23 -13.60 1.42
C ALA A 52 1.58 -12.36 2.24
N GLY A 53 1.56 -12.45 3.57
CA GLY A 53 1.99 -11.37 4.47
C GLY A 53 3.47 -11.06 4.32
N GLY A 54 4.31 -12.10 4.29
CA GLY A 54 5.75 -11.94 4.07
C GLY A 54 6.07 -11.33 2.70
N ALA A 55 5.49 -11.87 1.63
CA ALA A 55 5.67 -11.34 0.28
C ALA A 55 5.15 -9.89 0.17
N GLY A 56 3.98 -9.61 0.74
CA GLY A 56 3.39 -8.27 0.74
C GLY A 56 4.28 -7.25 1.47
N PHE A 57 4.79 -7.62 2.63
CA PHE A 57 5.71 -6.80 3.40
C PHE A 57 7.02 -6.50 2.64
N LEU A 58 7.60 -7.52 1.99
CA LEU A 58 8.83 -7.35 1.21
C LEU A 58 8.61 -6.47 -0.03
N LEU A 59 7.48 -6.64 -0.71
CA LEU A 59 7.10 -5.78 -1.85
C LEU A 59 6.90 -4.33 -1.42
N LEU A 60 6.19 -4.11 -0.30
CA LEU A 60 5.99 -2.76 0.24
C LEU A 60 7.33 -2.14 0.63
N THR A 61 8.16 -2.86 1.38
CA THR A 61 9.49 -2.40 1.79
C THR A 61 10.33 -2.02 0.56
N SER A 62 10.33 -2.86 -0.47
CA SER A 62 11.03 -2.58 -1.74
C SER A 62 10.48 -1.34 -2.45
N ALA A 63 9.17 -1.12 -2.39
CA ALA A 63 8.52 0.06 -2.97
C ALA A 63 8.93 1.35 -2.25
N LEU A 64 9.04 1.29 -0.92
CA LEU A 64 9.39 2.42 -0.06
C LEU A 64 10.88 2.78 -0.11
N GLN A 65 11.76 1.80 -0.26
CA GLN A 65 13.21 2.01 -0.26
C GLN A 65 13.72 2.84 -1.44
N HIS A 66 13.11 2.71 -2.62
CA HIS A 66 13.63 3.29 -3.86
C HIS A 66 12.58 4.06 -4.66
N GLY A 67 11.43 4.37 -4.06
CA GLY A 67 10.25 4.83 -4.75
C GLY A 67 9.48 5.93 -4.03
N SER A 68 8.33 6.33 -4.61
CA SER A 68 7.43 7.27 -3.96
C SER A 68 6.59 6.56 -2.90
N VAL A 69 6.81 6.93 -1.64
CA VAL A 69 6.06 6.43 -0.48
C VAL A 69 4.56 6.63 -0.66
N THR A 70 4.14 7.84 -1.04
CA THR A 70 2.73 8.16 -1.27
C THR A 70 2.09 7.25 -2.32
N ILE A 71 2.72 7.11 -3.48
CA ILE A 71 2.16 6.31 -4.57
C ILE A 71 2.12 4.83 -4.19
N ALA A 72 3.19 4.31 -3.58
CA ALA A 72 3.25 2.92 -3.13
C ALA A 72 2.17 2.60 -2.08
N THR A 73 2.03 3.45 -1.06
CA THR A 73 1.02 3.25 0.00
C THR A 73 -0.39 3.37 -0.55
N ALA A 74 -0.68 4.34 -1.42
CA ALA A 74 -2.00 4.46 -2.02
C ALA A 74 -2.35 3.25 -2.89
N ALA A 75 -1.40 2.79 -3.71
CA ALA A 75 -1.54 1.59 -4.52
C ALA A 75 -1.79 0.33 -3.67
N MET A 76 -1.07 0.19 -2.55
CA MET A 76 -1.25 -0.90 -1.59
C MET A 76 -2.65 -0.88 -0.95
N VAL A 77 -3.09 0.26 -0.43
CA VAL A 77 -4.41 0.40 0.20
C VAL A 77 -5.53 0.06 -0.78
N LEU A 78 -5.39 0.47 -2.05
CA LEU A 78 -6.32 0.07 -3.09
C LEU A 78 -6.30 -1.45 -3.31
N GLY A 79 -5.13 -2.05 -3.44
CA GLY A 79 -4.97 -3.49 -3.67
C GLY A 79 -5.59 -4.34 -2.54
N GLU A 80 -5.32 -4.00 -1.29
CA GLU A 80 -5.83 -4.74 -0.12
C GLU A 80 -7.33 -4.51 0.13
N THR A 81 -7.91 -3.44 -0.43
CA THR A 81 -9.33 -3.16 -0.30
C THR A 81 -10.14 -3.81 -1.41
N PHE A 82 -9.66 -3.73 -2.66
CA PHE A 82 -10.36 -4.28 -3.84
C PHE A 82 -10.30 -5.80 -3.90
N GLY A 83 -9.13 -6.39 -3.70
CA GLY A 83 -8.95 -7.83 -3.81
C GLY A 83 -9.90 -8.63 -2.91
N PRO A 84 -9.86 -8.40 -1.58
CA PRO A 84 -10.73 -9.11 -0.64
C PRO A 84 -12.20 -8.80 -0.80
N ALA A 85 -12.58 -7.57 -1.16
CA ALA A 85 -13.98 -7.22 -1.38
C ALA A 85 -14.57 -8.01 -2.56
N ILE A 86 -13.85 -8.10 -3.68
CA ILE A 86 -14.29 -8.86 -4.86
C ILE A 86 -14.37 -10.35 -4.52
N VAL A 87 -13.31 -10.91 -3.91
CA VAL A 87 -13.28 -12.33 -3.56
C VAL A 87 -14.35 -12.67 -2.51
N GLY A 88 -14.56 -11.79 -1.53
CA GLY A 88 -15.61 -11.91 -0.52
C GLY A 88 -17.00 -12.07 -1.14
N VAL A 89 -17.35 -11.19 -2.08
CA VAL A 89 -18.67 -11.21 -2.74
C VAL A 89 -18.80 -12.37 -3.72
N VAL A 90 -17.79 -12.59 -4.57
CA VAL A 90 -17.86 -13.56 -5.68
C VAL A 90 -17.67 -15.00 -5.19
N ALA A 91 -16.73 -15.24 -4.29
CA ALA A 91 -16.32 -16.59 -3.88
C ALA A 91 -16.81 -16.99 -2.48
N LEU A 92 -16.89 -16.05 -1.52
CA LEU A 92 -17.31 -16.35 -0.14
C LEU A 92 -18.80 -16.07 0.09
N GLY A 93 -19.48 -15.45 -0.87
CA GLY A 93 -20.91 -15.15 -0.79
C GLY A 93 -21.26 -13.98 0.15
N ASP A 94 -20.30 -13.08 0.42
CA ASP A 94 -20.56 -11.88 1.19
C ASP A 94 -21.68 -11.06 0.54
N ARG A 95 -22.76 -10.83 1.29
CA ARG A 95 -23.89 -10.02 0.84
C ARG A 95 -24.22 -8.92 1.83
N THR A 96 -24.39 -7.72 1.29
CA THR A 96 -25.06 -6.63 2.01
C THR A 96 -26.48 -7.05 2.38
N ARG A 97 -26.98 -6.56 3.52
CA ARG A 97 -28.36 -6.79 3.96
C ARG A 97 -29.36 -6.54 2.80
N PRO A 98 -30.41 -7.37 2.65
CA PRO A 98 -31.38 -7.21 1.58
C PRO A 98 -31.90 -5.75 1.49
N GLY A 99 -31.89 -5.18 0.29
CA GLY A 99 -32.30 -3.79 0.04
C GLY A 99 -31.20 -2.73 0.20
N LEU A 100 -30.05 -3.05 0.82
CA LEU A 100 -28.96 -2.09 1.04
C LEU A 100 -27.79 -2.22 0.04
N ALA A 101 -27.89 -3.09 -0.96
CA ALA A 101 -26.84 -3.27 -1.97
C ALA A 101 -26.45 -1.96 -2.69
N PRO A 102 -27.39 -1.10 -3.11
CA PRO A 102 -27.03 0.18 -3.72
C PRO A 102 -26.23 1.09 -2.78
N LEU A 103 -26.59 1.10 -1.48
CA LEU A 103 -25.87 1.88 -0.47
C LEU A 103 -24.46 1.32 -0.23
N GLY A 104 -24.30 0.00 -0.23
CA GLY A 104 -23.00 -0.65 -0.15
C GLY A 104 -22.08 -0.28 -1.31
N VAL A 105 -22.61 -0.34 -2.55
CA VAL A 105 -21.87 0.07 -3.75
C VAL A 105 -21.50 1.55 -3.71
N ALA A 106 -22.43 2.41 -3.30
CA ALA A 106 -22.19 3.85 -3.18
C ALA A 106 -21.11 4.18 -2.13
N GLY A 107 -21.19 3.55 -0.94
CA GLY A 107 -20.20 3.73 0.13
C GLY A 107 -18.81 3.24 -0.28
N TYR A 108 -18.74 2.08 -0.94
CA TYR A 108 -17.50 1.57 -1.49
C TYR A 108 -16.90 2.52 -2.53
N GLY A 109 -17.71 2.97 -3.49
CA GLY A 109 -17.29 3.95 -4.50
C GLY A 109 -16.77 5.24 -3.87
N LEU A 110 -17.43 5.76 -2.84
CA LEU A 110 -17.01 6.96 -2.13
C LEU A 110 -15.66 6.76 -1.40
N ALA A 111 -15.44 5.60 -0.78
CA ALA A 111 -14.16 5.27 -0.15
C ALA A 111 -13.02 5.20 -1.19
N VAL A 112 -13.26 4.57 -2.34
CA VAL A 112 -12.28 4.50 -3.44
C VAL A 112 -11.96 5.89 -3.98
N LEU A 113 -12.97 6.72 -4.22
CA LEU A 113 -12.78 8.10 -4.67
C LEU A 113 -11.98 8.93 -3.65
N GLY A 114 -12.25 8.76 -2.35
CA GLY A 114 -11.47 9.39 -1.29
C GLY A 114 -10.00 8.98 -1.29
N ALA A 115 -9.72 7.67 -1.43
CA ALA A 115 -8.36 7.16 -1.55
C ALA A 115 -7.64 7.73 -2.78
N LEU A 116 -8.31 7.79 -3.94
CA LEU A 116 -7.76 8.39 -5.16
C LEU A 116 -7.53 9.90 -5.02
N ALA A 117 -8.40 10.62 -4.31
CA ALA A 117 -8.23 12.05 -4.07
C ALA A 117 -6.97 12.35 -3.22
N LEU A 118 -6.66 11.51 -2.22
CA LEU A 118 -5.45 11.66 -1.39
C LEU A 118 -4.15 11.55 -2.19
N VAL A 119 -4.13 10.74 -3.26
CA VAL A 119 -2.96 10.58 -4.14
C VAL A 119 -2.53 11.93 -4.72
N ARG A 120 -3.46 12.84 -4.99
CA ARG A 120 -3.17 14.16 -5.57
C ARG A 120 -2.33 15.06 -4.65
N PHE A 121 -2.47 14.90 -3.33
CA PHE A 121 -1.87 15.79 -2.33
C PHE A 121 -0.52 15.30 -1.80
N GLY A 122 -0.21 14.00 -1.89
CA GLY A 122 1.02 13.47 -1.29
C GLY A 122 2.31 13.70 -2.08
N GLU A 123 2.32 14.60 -3.07
CA GLU A 123 3.54 15.08 -3.76
C GLU A 123 4.08 16.41 -3.19
N GLY A 124 3.44 16.99 -2.17
CA GLY A 124 3.70 18.35 -1.68
C GLY A 124 4.98 18.58 -0.88
N GLY A 125 5.97 17.69 -0.93
CA GLY A 125 7.17 17.74 -0.08
C GLY A 125 8.47 17.62 -0.85
N ALA A 126 8.67 18.43 -1.91
CA ALA A 126 10.04 18.67 -2.35
C ALA A 126 10.68 19.61 -1.32
N PRO A 127 11.81 19.23 -0.67
CA PRO A 127 12.58 20.20 0.11
C PRO A 127 12.88 21.41 -0.77
N PRO A 128 12.81 22.64 -0.22
CA PRO A 128 13.25 23.82 -0.97
C PRO A 128 14.66 23.54 -1.52
N ASP A 129 14.88 23.92 -2.79
CA ASP A 129 16.20 23.83 -3.42
C ASP A 129 17.22 24.42 -2.43
N PRO A 130 18.31 23.71 -2.09
CA PRO A 130 19.33 24.28 -1.22
C PRO A 130 19.73 25.61 -1.84
N ALA A 131 19.55 26.70 -1.08
CA ALA A 131 19.92 28.03 -1.52
C ALA A 131 21.36 27.96 -2.06
N PRO A 132 21.68 28.63 -3.18
CA PRO A 132 23.03 28.67 -3.71
C PRO A 132 23.99 28.95 -2.55
N ILE A 133 24.87 27.99 -2.25
CA ILE A 133 25.89 28.18 -1.24
C ILE A 133 26.84 29.18 -1.89
N ASP A 134 26.67 30.47 -1.58
CA ASP A 134 27.65 31.49 -1.93
C ASP A 134 28.99 30.93 -1.46
N HIS A 135 29.91 30.73 -2.41
CA HIS A 135 31.25 30.27 -2.12
C HIS A 135 31.83 31.21 -1.08
N VAL A 136 31.92 30.73 0.17
CA VAL A 136 32.50 31.47 1.28
C VAL A 136 33.91 31.85 0.84
N HIS A 137 34.12 33.15 0.60
CA HIS A 137 35.45 33.67 0.35
C HIS A 137 36.33 33.23 1.53
N PRO A 138 37.51 32.61 1.29
CA PRO A 138 38.38 32.20 2.37
C PRO A 138 38.73 33.44 3.20
N VAL A 139 38.34 33.43 4.47
CA VAL A 139 38.74 34.45 5.42
C VAL A 139 40.23 34.28 5.67
N THR A 140 41.05 35.05 4.95
CA THR A 140 42.48 35.15 5.21
C THR A 140 42.64 35.86 6.55
N VAL A 141 42.86 35.10 7.62
CA VAL A 141 43.24 35.65 8.92
C VAL A 141 44.70 36.09 8.80
N ASP A 142 44.91 37.38 8.55
CA ASP A 142 46.23 38.00 8.61
C ASP A 142 46.60 38.15 10.10
N ILE A 143 47.38 37.20 10.61
CA ILE A 143 47.98 37.28 11.95
C ILE A 143 49.18 38.22 11.85
N ARG A 144 48.99 39.49 12.23
CA ARG A 144 50.06 40.43 12.54
C ARG A 144 50.27 40.55 14.05
#